data_AF-A0A7X9IBI3-F1
#
_entry.id   AF-A0A7X9IBI3-F1
#
_cell.length_a   1.000
_cell.length_b   1.000
_cell.length_c   1.000
_cell.angle_alpha   90.00
_cell.angle_beta   90.00
_cell.angle_gamma   90.00
#
_symmetry.space_group_name_H-M   'P 1'
#
loop_
_entity.id
_entity.type
_entity.pdbx_description
1 polymer ?
#
loop_
_entity_poly.entity_id
_entity_poly.type
_entity_poly.pdbx_seq_one_letter_code
_entity_poly.pdbx_strand_id
1 'polypeptide(L)'
;MQSTLATLRQLTSDIINRSFPQLRDKKIHVFTGPLRFYAFSVWVPPFFRVIVISTRTLDFNRKVLTGLIAHELCHQERYIGMGVLNYLVFAVKFLTLKKIRSAEEKATDRLTIEKGYGRELYELSTITHKDRKHKKINDLYLSLEEIRAYAESLGNWV
;
A
#
# COMPACT_ATOMS: atom_id res chain seq x y z
N MET A 1 0.04 -21.96 -4.89
CA MET A 1 -0.36 -22.13 -3.49
C MET A 1 -1.04 -20.85 -3.06
N GLN A 2 -2.30 -20.93 -2.58
CA GLN A 2 -3.03 -19.77 -2.09
C GLN A 2 -2.42 -19.26 -0.79
N SER A 3 -2.31 -17.94 -0.66
CA SER A 3 -1.89 -17.30 0.59
C SER A 3 -2.98 -17.43 1.64
N THR A 4 -2.58 -17.70 2.87
CA THR A 4 -3.49 -17.69 4.03
C THR A 4 -3.36 -16.39 4.81
N LEU A 5 -4.32 -16.08 5.68
CA LEU A 5 -4.22 -14.94 6.59
C LEU A 5 -2.95 -15.00 7.48
N ALA A 6 -2.55 -16.20 7.90
CA ALA A 6 -1.33 -16.40 8.68
C ALA A 6 -0.08 -16.04 7.85
N THR A 7 -0.04 -16.49 6.58
CA THR A 7 1.05 -16.16 5.65
C THR A 7 1.13 -14.66 5.37
N LEU A 8 -0.01 -13.99 5.19
CA LEU A 8 -0.06 -12.54 5.00
C LEU A 8 0.45 -11.79 6.24
N ARG A 9 0.05 -12.19 7.45
CA ARG A 9 0.54 -11.62 8.70
C ARG A 9 2.05 -11.78 8.87
N GLN A 10 2.58 -12.97 8.56
CA GLN A 10 4.02 -13.21 8.60
C GLN A 10 4.75 -12.30 7.60
N LEU A 11 4.29 -12.25 6.35
CA LEU A 11 4.88 -11.39 5.32
C LEU A 11 4.84 -9.91 5.71
N THR A 12 3.74 -9.43 6.29
CA THR A 12 3.64 -8.06 6.83
C THR A 12 4.66 -7.82 7.94
N SER A 13 4.82 -8.76 8.88
CA SER A 13 5.82 -8.63 9.96
C SER A 13 7.24 -8.58 9.42
N ASP A 14 7.59 -9.45 8.47
CA ASP A 14 8.92 -9.47 7.84
C ASP A 14 9.23 -8.14 7.14
N ILE A 15 8.26 -7.60 6.40
CA ILE A 15 8.38 -6.32 5.70
C ILE A 15 8.56 -5.17 6.71
N ILE A 16 7.77 -5.14 7.79
CA ILE A 16 7.89 -4.11 8.85
C ILE A 16 9.28 -4.12 9.46
N ASN A 17 9.75 -5.30 9.87
CA ASN A 17 11.04 -5.47 10.53
C ASN A 17 12.18 -5.00 9.62
N ARG A 18 12.11 -5.28 8.32
CA ARG A 18 13.13 -4.90 7.35
C ARG A 18 13.11 -3.41 7.00
N SER A 19 11.94 -2.83 6.72
CA SER A 19 11.86 -1.58 5.95
C SER A 19 11.00 -0.47 6.60
N PHE A 20 10.35 -0.74 7.74
CA PHE A 20 9.46 0.23 8.40
C PHE A 20 9.79 0.39 9.89
N PRO A 21 10.93 1.03 10.23
CA PRO A 21 11.35 1.20 11.62
C PRO A 21 10.30 1.92 12.47
N GLN A 22 9.57 2.89 11.91
CA GLN A 22 8.51 3.63 12.61
C GLN A 22 7.29 2.76 12.98
N LEU A 23 7.13 1.61 12.34
CA LEU A 23 6.00 0.69 12.54
C LEU A 23 6.32 -0.49 13.46
N ARG A 24 7.59 -0.74 13.81
CA ARG A 24 8.01 -1.94 14.57
C ARG A 24 7.29 -2.08 15.91
N ASP A 25 7.13 -0.97 16.64
CA ASP A 25 6.47 -0.96 17.96
C ASP A 25 4.97 -0.64 17.87
N LYS A 26 4.38 -0.66 16.67
CA LYS A 26 2.98 -0.34 16.43
C LYS A 26 2.19 -1.61 16.16
N LYS A 27 1.04 -1.73 16.81
CA LYS A 27 0.12 -2.85 16.57
C LYS A 27 -0.66 -2.63 15.28
N ILE A 28 -0.29 -3.35 14.23
CA ILE A 28 -0.99 -3.37 12.94
C ILE A 28 -1.79 -4.67 12.82
N HIS A 29 -3.10 -4.55 12.72
CA HIS A 29 -4.01 -5.66 12.54
C HIS A 29 -4.24 -5.94 11.06
N VAL A 30 -3.82 -7.12 10.61
CA VAL A 30 -4.05 -7.59 9.23
C VAL A 30 -5.25 -8.53 9.21
N PHE A 31 -6.19 -8.24 8.30
CA PHE A 31 -7.38 -9.04 8.04
C PHE A 31 -7.55 -9.31 6.54
N THR A 32 -8.41 -10.27 6.20
CA THR A 32 -8.85 -10.54 4.84
C THR A 32 -10.36 -10.43 4.72
N GLY A 33 -10.87 -9.92 3.60
CA GLY A 33 -12.32 -9.83 3.35
C GLY A 33 -12.70 -9.71 1.87
N PRO A 34 -13.98 -9.91 1.52
CA PRO A 34 -14.45 -9.81 0.13
C PRO A 34 -14.60 -8.34 -0.29
N LEU A 35 -13.50 -7.71 -0.72
CA LEU A 35 -13.46 -6.30 -1.09
C LEU A 35 -13.56 -6.09 -2.61
N ARG A 36 -14.18 -4.97 -3.03
CA ARG A 36 -14.23 -4.54 -4.43
C ARG A 36 -12.87 -4.05 -4.97
N PHE A 37 -11.98 -3.64 -4.08
CA PHE A 37 -10.61 -3.22 -4.34
C PHE A 37 -9.61 -4.20 -3.71
N TYR A 38 -8.31 -4.03 -3.92
CA TYR A 38 -7.30 -5.05 -3.59
C TYR A 38 -6.84 -5.02 -2.12
N ALA A 39 -6.69 -3.85 -1.52
CA ALA A 39 -6.50 -3.68 -0.10
C ALA A 39 -6.88 -2.25 0.32
N PHE A 40 -6.95 -2.02 1.64
CA PHE A 40 -6.94 -0.67 2.18
C PHE A 40 -6.28 -0.66 3.56
N SER A 41 -5.78 0.53 3.90
CA SER A 41 -5.17 0.85 5.17
C SER A 41 -6.00 1.92 5.88
N VAL A 42 -6.22 1.75 7.18
CA VAL A 42 -6.90 2.75 8.01
C VAL A 42 -6.24 2.82 9.37
N TRP A 43 -6.14 4.03 9.90
CA TRP A 43 -5.81 4.27 11.30
C TRP A 43 -7.07 4.79 12.00
N VAL A 44 -7.41 4.16 13.12
CA VAL A 44 -8.41 4.62 14.09
C VAL A 44 -7.60 5.16 15.27
N PRO A 45 -7.38 6.49 15.33
CA PRO A 45 -6.46 7.07 16.29
C PRO A 45 -6.92 6.88 17.75
N PRO A 46 -5.98 6.82 18.71
CA PRO A 46 -4.53 6.88 18.49
C PRO A 46 -3.88 5.48 18.29
N PHE A 47 -4.58 4.39 18.58
CA PHE A 47 -3.93 3.08 18.78
C PHE A 47 -4.16 2.05 17.67
N PHE A 48 -5.30 2.07 16.99
CA PHE A 48 -5.72 0.94 16.18
C PHE A 48 -5.35 1.15 14.71
N ARG A 49 -4.42 0.35 14.20
CA ARG A 49 -4.01 0.38 12.79
C ARG A 49 -4.47 -0.90 12.12
N VAL A 50 -5.12 -0.76 10.98
CA VAL A 50 -5.76 -1.89 10.29
C VAL A 50 -5.36 -1.87 8.83
N ILE A 51 -4.95 -3.04 8.34
CA ILE A 51 -4.80 -3.34 6.92
C ILE A 51 -5.78 -4.46 6.60
N VAL A 52 -6.63 -4.26 5.59
CA VAL A 52 -7.52 -5.31 5.11
C VAL A 52 -7.15 -5.63 3.67
N ILE A 53 -6.80 -6.89 3.43
CA ILE A 53 -6.40 -7.41 2.13
C ILE A 53 -7.59 -8.15 1.51
N SER A 54 -7.88 -7.90 0.23
CA SER A 54 -8.99 -8.55 -0.46
C SER A 54 -8.72 -10.04 -0.65
N THR A 55 -9.75 -10.87 -0.45
CA THR A 55 -9.66 -12.31 -0.78
C THR A 55 -9.35 -12.55 -2.26
N ARG A 56 -9.59 -11.57 -3.13
CA ARG A 56 -9.21 -11.60 -4.56
C ARG A 56 -7.69 -11.65 -4.79
N THR A 57 -6.89 -11.34 -3.78
CA THR A 57 -5.42 -11.30 -3.87
C THR A 57 -4.77 -12.57 -3.34
N LEU A 58 -5.52 -13.53 -2.79
CA LEU A 58 -4.93 -14.73 -2.17
C LEU A 58 -4.20 -15.63 -3.17
N ASP A 59 -4.58 -15.56 -4.45
CA ASP A 59 -3.90 -16.26 -5.55
C ASP A 59 -2.70 -15.47 -6.12
N PHE A 60 -2.45 -14.24 -5.65
CA PHE A 60 -1.30 -13.48 -6.12
C PHE A 60 0.00 -14.14 -5.68
N ASN A 61 1.02 -14.05 -6.54
CA ASN A 61 2.35 -14.52 -6.18
C ASN A 61 2.96 -13.65 -5.06
N ARG A 62 3.99 -14.17 -4.41
CA ARG A 62 4.64 -13.50 -3.26
C ARG A 62 5.17 -12.11 -3.61
N LYS A 63 5.69 -11.90 -4.82
CA LYS A 63 6.24 -10.60 -5.28
C LYS A 63 5.14 -9.54 -5.33
N VAL A 64 4.01 -9.86 -5.94
CA VAL A 64 2.84 -8.97 -6.01
C VAL A 64 2.26 -8.68 -4.62
N LEU A 65 2.14 -9.71 -3.76
CA LEU A 65 1.67 -9.53 -2.38
C LEU A 65 2.62 -8.66 -1.55
N THR A 66 3.92 -8.79 -1.78
CA THR A 66 4.94 -7.94 -1.13
C THR A 66 4.72 -6.48 -1.51
N GLY A 67 4.49 -6.19 -2.80
CA GLY A 67 4.20 -4.84 -3.27
C GLY A 67 2.92 -4.25 -2.68
N LEU A 68 1.86 -5.06 -2.64
CA LEU A 68 0.58 -4.66 -2.04
C LEU A 68 0.74 -4.33 -0.55
N ILE A 69 1.37 -5.21 0.22
CA ILE A 69 1.58 -5.00 1.66
C ILE A 69 2.51 -3.81 1.92
N ALA A 70 3.59 -3.66 1.15
CA ALA A 70 4.50 -2.53 1.28
C ALA A 70 3.78 -1.19 1.04
N HIS A 71 2.91 -1.11 0.01
CA HIS A 71 2.07 0.07 -0.24
C HIS A 71 1.16 0.41 0.96
N GLU A 72 0.43 -0.58 1.47
CA GLU A 72 -0.48 -0.35 2.61
C GLU A 72 0.26 0.03 3.91
N LEU A 73 1.50 -0.43 4.08
CA LEU A 73 2.38 -0.01 5.18
C LEU A 73 2.93 1.40 4.98
N CYS A 74 3.24 1.81 3.75
CA CYS A 74 3.60 3.19 3.43
C CYS A 74 2.47 4.16 3.82
N HIS A 75 1.20 3.81 3.59
CA HIS A 75 0.07 4.57 4.15
C HIS A 75 0.16 4.70 5.67
N GLN A 76 0.39 3.59 6.41
CA GLN A 76 0.48 3.62 7.87
C GLN A 76 1.60 4.53 8.38
N GLU A 77 2.77 4.51 7.74
CA GLU A 77 3.90 5.36 8.09
C GLU A 77 3.61 6.83 7.78
N ARG A 78 2.97 7.13 6.64
CA ARG A 78 2.51 8.48 6.32
C ARG A 78 1.49 8.98 7.35
N TYR A 79 0.57 8.12 7.81
CA TYR A 79 -0.38 8.47 8.87
C TYR A 79 0.32 8.81 10.20
N ILE A 80 1.45 8.16 10.51
CA ILE A 80 2.30 8.53 11.66
C ILE A 80 2.88 9.92 11.44
N GLY A 81 3.48 10.18 10.28
CA GLY A 81 4.10 11.46 9.94
C GLY A 81 3.11 12.65 9.98
N MET A 82 1.82 12.41 9.71
CA MET A 82 0.78 13.43 9.82
C MET A 82 0.48 13.82 11.28
N GLY A 83 0.53 12.87 12.21
CA GLY A 83 -0.04 13.04 13.56
C GLY A 83 -1.57 12.98 13.59
N VAL A 84 -2.15 12.87 14.79
CA VAL A 84 -3.59 12.58 14.98
C VAL A 84 -4.50 13.63 14.34
N LEU A 85 -4.28 14.92 14.64
CA LEU A 85 -5.18 15.99 14.19
C LEU A 85 -5.16 16.13 12.66
N ASN A 86 -3.98 16.16 12.05
CA ASN A 86 -3.86 16.27 10.59
C ASN A 86 -4.39 15.02 9.89
N TYR A 87 -4.21 13.83 10.48
CA TYR A 87 -4.77 12.61 9.93
C TYR A 87 -6.31 12.65 9.89
N LEU A 88 -6.99 13.15 10.93
CA LEU A 88 -8.46 13.26 10.93
C LEU A 88 -8.95 14.21 9.82
N VAL A 89 -8.30 15.37 9.67
CA VAL A 89 -8.61 16.32 8.58
C VAL A 89 -8.32 15.69 7.21
N PHE A 90 -7.20 14.98 7.08
CA PHE A 90 -6.82 14.26 5.89
C PHE A 90 -7.84 13.17 5.54
N ALA A 91 -8.29 12.36 6.49
CA ALA A 91 -9.23 11.27 6.27
C ALA A 91 -10.55 11.78 5.67
N VAL A 92 -11.10 12.88 6.20
CA VAL A 92 -12.30 13.52 5.64
C VAL A 92 -12.06 14.00 4.21
N LYS A 93 -10.92 14.66 3.95
CA LYS A 93 -10.56 15.15 2.62
C LYS A 93 -10.29 14.01 1.62
N PHE A 94 -9.68 12.92 2.04
CA PHE A 94 -9.38 11.75 1.21
C PHE A 94 -10.66 11.05 0.71
N LEU A 95 -11.70 11.02 1.55
CA LEU A 95 -13.00 10.46 1.19
C LEU A 95 -13.76 11.35 0.19
N THR A 96 -13.61 12.67 0.30
CA THR A 96 -14.43 13.65 -0.43
C THR A 96 -13.74 14.24 -1.68
N LEU A 97 -12.41 14.34 -1.70
CA LEU A 97 -11.67 15.07 -2.73
C LEU A 97 -10.76 14.14 -3.54
N LYS A 98 -11.11 13.90 -4.81
CA LYS A 98 -10.31 13.08 -5.74
C LYS A 98 -8.85 13.55 -5.85
N LYS A 99 -8.61 14.87 -5.85
CA LYS A 99 -7.27 15.45 -5.91
C LYS A 99 -6.40 15.06 -4.71
N ILE A 100 -6.97 15.05 -3.50
CA ILE A 100 -6.26 14.65 -2.28
C ILE A 100 -5.97 13.16 -2.29
N ARG A 101 -6.95 12.35 -2.72
CA ARG A 101 -6.76 10.91 -2.90
C ARG A 101 -5.61 10.60 -3.87
N SER A 102 -5.62 11.22 -5.06
CA SER A 102 -4.56 11.02 -6.05
C SER A 102 -3.19 11.49 -5.55
N ALA A 103 -3.13 12.61 -4.84
CA ALA A 103 -1.88 13.08 -4.25
C ALA A 103 -1.33 12.11 -3.20
N GLU A 104 -2.21 11.53 -2.37
CA GLU A 104 -1.81 10.52 -1.38
C GLU A 104 -1.33 9.22 -2.04
N GLU A 105 -2.09 8.66 -2.98
CA GLU A 105 -1.74 7.40 -3.63
C GLU A 105 -0.39 7.54 -4.35
N LYS A 106 -0.17 8.62 -5.12
CA LYS A 106 1.12 8.88 -5.78
C LYS A 106 2.27 9.09 -4.79
N ALA A 107 2.02 9.76 -3.67
CA ALA A 107 3.05 9.92 -2.63
C ALA A 107 3.37 8.59 -1.93
N THR A 108 2.37 7.71 -1.81
CA THR A 108 2.52 6.36 -1.24
C THR A 108 3.27 5.44 -2.21
N ASP A 109 2.98 5.51 -3.51
CA ASP A 109 3.73 4.80 -4.55
C ASP A 109 5.22 5.20 -4.52
N ARG A 110 5.51 6.51 -4.46
CA ARG A 110 6.88 7.03 -4.37
C ARG A 110 7.59 6.51 -3.13
N LEU A 111 6.96 6.58 -1.96
CA LEU A 111 7.54 6.07 -0.72
C LEU A 111 7.80 4.56 -0.77
N THR A 112 6.91 3.81 -1.42
CA THR A 112 7.08 2.36 -1.63
C THR A 112 8.31 2.07 -2.49
N ILE A 113 8.54 2.86 -3.54
CA ILE A 113 9.74 2.77 -4.39
C ILE A 113 11.00 3.17 -3.63
N GLU A 114 10.95 4.25 -2.84
CA GLU A 114 12.05 4.73 -1.99
C GLU A 114 12.50 3.69 -0.95
N LYS A 115 11.57 2.85 -0.48
CA LYS A 115 11.86 1.72 0.43
C LYS A 115 12.40 0.47 -0.26
N GLY A 116 12.65 0.52 -1.56
CA GLY A 116 13.21 -0.58 -2.34
C GLY A 116 12.20 -1.60 -2.83
N TYR A 117 10.90 -1.27 -2.87
CA TYR A 117 9.84 -2.17 -3.36
C TYR A 117 9.35 -1.79 -4.76
N GLY A 118 10.16 -1.09 -5.55
CA GLY A 118 9.75 -0.57 -6.87
C GLY A 118 9.36 -1.65 -7.87
N ARG A 119 10.05 -2.81 -7.87
CA ARG A 119 9.71 -3.93 -8.75
C ARG A 119 8.43 -4.63 -8.32
N GLU A 120 8.22 -4.82 -7.03
CA GLU A 120 7.01 -5.40 -6.47
C GLU A 120 5.79 -4.52 -6.72
N LEU A 121 5.94 -3.20 -6.55
CA LEU A 121 4.91 -2.23 -6.90
C LEU A 121 4.61 -2.26 -8.39
N TYR A 122 5.63 -2.31 -9.25
CA TYR A 122 5.44 -2.42 -10.70
C TYR A 122 4.61 -3.65 -11.07
N GLU A 123 4.95 -4.84 -10.54
CA GLU A 123 4.19 -6.07 -10.80
C GLU A 123 2.74 -5.97 -10.33
N LEU A 124 2.50 -5.42 -9.14
CA LEU A 124 1.16 -5.11 -8.65
C LEU A 124 0.41 -4.20 -9.63
N SER A 125 1.05 -3.11 -10.07
CA SER A 125 0.48 -2.15 -10.99
C SER A 125 0.18 -2.75 -12.36
N THR A 126 0.96 -3.73 -12.85
CA THR A 126 0.64 -4.40 -14.12
C THR A 126 -0.67 -5.19 -14.04
N ILE A 127 -1.01 -5.71 -12.86
CA ILE A 127 -2.26 -6.44 -12.62
C ILE A 127 -3.41 -5.45 -12.45
N THR A 128 -3.24 -4.44 -11.60
CA THR A 128 -4.30 -3.48 -11.28
C THR A 128 -4.67 -2.63 -12.49
N HIS A 129 -3.69 -2.24 -13.33
CA HIS A 129 -3.94 -1.46 -14.55
C HIS A 129 -4.74 -2.23 -15.61
N LYS A 130 -4.65 -3.57 -15.61
CA LYS A 130 -5.42 -4.44 -16.51
C LYS A 130 -6.83 -4.73 -16.01
N ASP A 131 -7.15 -4.50 -14.73
CA ASP A 131 -8.50 -4.67 -14.21
C ASP A 131 -9.41 -3.56 -14.76
N ARG A 132 -10.21 -3.91 -15.77
CA ARG A 132 -11.14 -2.99 -16.44
C ARG A 132 -12.14 -2.33 -15.47
N LYS A 133 -12.42 -2.95 -14.31
CA LYS A 133 -13.30 -2.39 -13.28
C LYS A 133 -12.64 -1.24 -12.51
N HIS A 134 -11.31 -1.10 -12.59
CA HIS A 134 -10.51 -0.13 -11.85
C HIS A 134 -9.93 0.99 -12.73
N LYS A 135 -10.31 1.07 -14.02
CA LYS A 135 -9.76 2.06 -14.97
C LYS A 135 -9.84 3.51 -14.49
N LYS A 136 -10.92 3.90 -13.79
CA LYS A 136 -11.08 5.26 -13.21
C LYS A 136 -10.21 5.52 -11.97
N ILE A 137 -9.67 4.47 -11.36
CA ILE A 137 -8.86 4.49 -10.15
C ILE A 137 -7.36 4.51 -10.54
N ASN A 138 -6.98 3.96 -11.70
CA ASN A 138 -5.59 4.00 -12.19
C ASN A 138 -5.01 5.41 -12.24
N ASP A 139 -5.80 6.43 -12.59
CA ASP A 139 -5.37 7.84 -12.61
C ASP A 139 -4.93 8.38 -11.23
N LEU A 140 -5.30 7.67 -10.16
CA LEU A 140 -4.92 8.04 -8.80
C LEU A 140 -3.48 7.68 -8.48
N TYR A 141 -2.93 6.65 -9.15
CA TYR A 141 -1.60 6.09 -8.90
C TYR A 141 -0.57 6.61 -9.92
N LEU A 142 0.69 6.27 -9.70
CA LEU A 142 1.73 6.41 -10.72
C LEU A 142 1.49 5.41 -11.88
N SER A 143 1.80 5.84 -13.10
CA SER A 143 1.83 4.94 -14.25
C SER A 143 2.97 3.91 -14.13
N LEU A 144 2.89 2.83 -14.92
CA LEU A 144 3.99 1.86 -15.00
C LEU A 144 5.32 2.51 -15.41
N GLU A 145 5.26 3.46 -16.33
CA GLU A 145 6.44 4.21 -16.78
C GLU A 145 6.99 5.09 -15.65
N GLU A 146 6.13 5.78 -14.90
CA GLU A 146 6.52 6.61 -13.76
C GLU A 146 7.16 5.76 -12.65
N ILE A 147 6.57 4.60 -12.32
CA ILE A 147 7.11 3.68 -11.30
C ILE A 147 8.51 3.22 -11.71
N ARG A 148 8.67 2.77 -12.95
CA ARG A 148 9.95 2.27 -13.47
C ARG A 148 11.00 3.38 -13.50
N ALA A 149 10.67 4.52 -14.11
CA ALA A 149 11.60 5.65 -14.23
C ALA A 149 12.05 6.15 -12.84
N TYR A 150 11.13 6.22 -11.87
CA TYR A 150 11.49 6.64 -10.52
C TYR A 150 12.37 5.60 -9.82
N ALA A 151 12.05 4.31 -9.92
CA ALA A 151 12.88 3.25 -9.36
C ALA A 151 14.28 3.18 -10.00
N GLU A 152 14.40 3.39 -11.31
CA GLU A 152 15.68 3.50 -12.02
C GLU A 152 16.48 4.71 -11.54
N SER A 153 15.84 5.86 -11.33
CA SER A 153 16.51 7.07 -10.83
C SER A 153 17.13 6.92 -9.43
N LEU A 154 16.59 5.99 -8.63
CA LEU A 154 17.11 5.67 -7.29
C LEU A 154 18.12 4.52 -7.30
N GLY A 155 18.41 3.90 -8.47
CA GLY A 155 19.24 2.71 -8.55
C GLY A 155 18.58 1.44 -7.99
N ASN A 156 17.28 1.47 -7.72
CA ASN A 156 16.51 0.38 -7.12
C ASN A 156 15.96 -0.62 -8.16
N TRP A 157 16.29 -0.43 -9.44
CA TRP A 157 15.79 -1.26 -10.55
C TRP A 157 16.76 -2.38 -10.95
N VAL A 158 17.15 -3.24 -10.00
CA VAL A 158 18.10 -4.35 -10.21
C VAL A 158 17.40 -5.69 -10.34
#